data_AF-A0A3R7LEJ4-F1
#
_entry.id   AF-A0A3R7LEJ4-F1
#
_cell.length_a   1.000
_cell.length_b   1.000
_cell.length_c   1.000
_cell.angle_alpha   90.00
_cell.angle_beta   90.00
_cell.angle_gamma   90.00
#
_symmetry.space_group_name_H-M   'P 1'
#
loop_
_entity.id
_entity.type
_entity.pdbx_description
1 polymer ?
#
loop_
_entity_poly.entity_id
_entity_poly.type
_entity_poly.pdbx_seq_one_letter_code
_entity_poly.pdbx_strand_id
1 'polypeptide(L)'
;MLRRWLPTPWTAGLRAARLGASVRCAGDWQPRTKQRHRFSKAAMMEGRERHQRQKSVAALRQRVNEEHGLQQRERAQLRRRYDRTASALIHGASKRSSASAADALATARHLLTLQEATRRAMRGGKSGRTAMFVSGKEWRG
;
A
#
# COMPACT_ATOMS: atom_id res chain seq x y z
N MET A 1 -13.62 -4.00 -25.00
CA MET A 1 -14.89 -4.70 -24.69
C MET A 1 -15.53 -4.04 -23.47
N LEU A 2 -16.49 -3.14 -23.68
CA LEU A 2 -17.19 -2.39 -22.63
C LEU A 2 -18.64 -2.88 -22.57
N ARG A 3 -19.01 -3.62 -21.52
CA ARG A 3 -20.41 -4.04 -21.29
C ARG A 3 -21.16 -2.92 -20.56
N ARG A 4 -21.88 -2.14 -21.35
CA ARG A 4 -22.87 -1.15 -20.92
C ARG A 4 -24.12 -1.91 -20.45
N TRP A 5 -24.45 -1.81 -19.16
CA TRP A 5 -25.73 -2.27 -18.64
C TRP A 5 -26.76 -1.17 -18.86
N LEU A 6 -27.68 -1.38 -19.81
CA LEU A 6 -28.88 -0.57 -19.95
C LEU A 6 -29.99 -1.18 -19.09
N PRO A 7 -30.80 -0.38 -18.39
CA PRO A 7 -32.00 -0.87 -17.72
C PRO A 7 -33.11 -1.11 -18.76
N THR A 8 -33.69 -2.31 -18.76
CA THR A 8 -34.84 -2.66 -19.60
C THR A 8 -36.09 -1.91 -19.13
N PRO A 9 -36.83 -1.22 -20.01
CA PRO A 9 -38.09 -0.57 -19.65
C PRO A 9 -39.20 -1.62 -19.49
N TRP A 10 -39.86 -1.61 -18.33
CA TRP A 10 -41.08 -2.39 -18.09
C TRP A 10 -42.23 -1.72 -18.85
N THR A 11 -42.67 -2.33 -19.94
CA THR A 11 -43.91 -1.94 -20.63
C THR A 11 -45.10 -2.47 -19.85
N ALA A 12 -46.01 -1.56 -19.53
CA ALA A 12 -47.31 -1.82 -18.97
C ALA A 12 -48.16 -2.68 -19.91
N GLY A 13 -48.70 -3.78 -19.39
CA GLY A 13 -49.71 -4.60 -20.02
C GLY A 13 -50.85 -4.86 -19.03
N LEU A 14 -51.76 -3.90 -18.92
CA LEU A 14 -53.04 -4.07 -18.24
C LEU A 14 -53.87 -5.13 -18.98
N ARG A 15 -54.11 -6.28 -18.33
CA ARG A 15 -55.28 -7.12 -18.60
C ARG A 15 -55.95 -7.47 -17.29
N ALA A 16 -57.12 -6.87 -17.10
CA ALA A 16 -58.07 -7.19 -16.06
C ALA A 16 -58.60 -8.61 -16.27
N ALA A 17 -58.34 -9.50 -15.32
CA ALA A 17 -59.05 -10.76 -15.18
C ALA A 17 -59.67 -10.79 -13.78
N ARG A 18 -61.00 -10.74 -13.75
CA ARG A 18 -61.82 -10.94 -12.56
C ARG A 18 -61.64 -12.38 -12.09
N LEU A 19 -60.87 -12.61 -11.04
CA LEU A 19 -60.91 -13.83 -10.25
C LEU A 19 -60.65 -13.46 -8.79
N GLY A 20 -61.66 -13.70 -7.96
CA GLY A 20 -61.58 -13.97 -6.52
C GLY A 20 -60.72 -13.04 -5.68
N ALA A 21 -61.36 -12.35 -4.74
CA ALA A 21 -60.68 -11.79 -3.56
C ALA A 21 -59.99 -12.91 -2.77
N SER A 22 -58.80 -13.31 -3.20
CA SER A 22 -57.79 -13.93 -2.35
C SER A 22 -56.96 -12.77 -1.84
N VAL A 23 -57.35 -12.28 -0.65
CA VAL A 23 -56.40 -11.66 0.26
C VAL A 23 -55.37 -12.73 0.54
N ARG A 24 -54.38 -12.88 -0.34
CA ARG A 24 -53.10 -13.45 0.06
C ARG A 24 -52.61 -12.44 1.07
N CYS A 25 -52.79 -12.77 2.34
CA CYS A 25 -52.13 -12.11 3.45
C CYS A 25 -50.74 -11.76 2.94
N ALA A 26 -50.45 -10.46 2.83
CA ALA A 26 -49.08 -10.01 2.79
C ALA A 26 -48.51 -10.46 4.13
N GLY A 27 -48.06 -11.73 4.18
CA GLY A 27 -47.51 -12.32 5.38
C GLY A 27 -46.43 -11.36 5.83
N ASP A 28 -46.55 -10.88 7.06
CA ASP A 28 -45.79 -9.78 7.59
C ASP A 28 -44.35 -9.91 7.12
N TRP A 29 -43.94 -9.04 6.18
CA TRP A 29 -42.56 -8.99 5.77
C TRP A 29 -41.78 -8.51 6.99
N GLN A 30 -41.30 -9.45 7.79
CA GLN A 30 -40.42 -9.14 8.90
C GLN A 30 -39.00 -9.16 8.35
N PRO A 31 -38.27 -8.02 8.40
CA PRO A 31 -36.88 -8.02 8.03
C PRO A 31 -36.16 -9.04 8.91
N ARG A 32 -35.45 -9.97 8.26
CA ARG A 32 -34.61 -10.98 8.90
C ARG A 32 -33.76 -10.27 9.96
N THR A 33 -33.61 -10.82 11.16
CA THR A 33 -32.94 -10.15 12.30
C THR A 33 -31.60 -9.51 11.92
N LYS A 34 -30.81 -10.15 11.04
CA LYS A 34 -29.54 -9.62 10.49
C LYS A 34 -29.68 -8.38 9.59
N GLN A 35 -30.83 -8.15 8.95
CA GLN A 35 -31.10 -6.99 8.10
C GLN A 35 -31.60 -5.78 8.90
N ARG A 36 -32.29 -5.98 10.03
CA ARG A 36 -32.81 -4.88 10.87
C ARG A 36 -31.70 -3.95 11.36
N HIS A 37 -30.58 -4.53 11.80
CA HIS A 37 -29.46 -3.75 12.31
C HIS A 37 -28.67 -3.03 11.21
N ARG A 38 -28.70 -3.54 9.96
CA ARG A 38 -27.89 -3.03 8.85
C ARG A 38 -28.24 -1.60 8.43
N PHE A 39 -29.50 -1.20 8.65
CA PHE A 39 -30.00 0.15 8.37
C PHE A 39 -30.26 0.96 9.64
N SER A 40 -29.83 0.44 10.81
CA SER A 40 -29.92 1.20 12.04
C SER A 40 -28.99 2.41 12.00
N LYS A 41 -29.37 3.48 12.71
CA LYS A 41 -28.52 4.66 12.92
C LYS A 41 -27.15 4.27 13.50
N ALA A 42 -27.12 3.29 14.41
CA ALA A 42 -25.90 2.76 15.00
C ALA A 42 -24.97 2.13 13.93
N ALA A 43 -25.49 1.26 13.06
CA ALA A 43 -24.69 0.66 11.99
C ALA A 43 -24.19 1.71 10.97
N MET A 44 -24.99 2.75 10.70
CA MET A 44 -24.54 3.86 9.85
C MET A 44 -23.38 4.64 10.50
N MET A 45 -23.47 4.93 11.79
CA MET A 45 -22.40 5.62 12.53
C MET A 45 -21.13 4.77 12.60
N GLU A 46 -21.25 3.47 12.87
CA GLU A 46 -20.13 2.54 12.85
C GLU A 46 -19.46 2.47 11.47
N GLY A 47 -20.26 2.47 10.39
CA GLY A 47 -19.77 2.54 9.02
C GLY A 47 -18.98 3.83 8.74
N ARG A 48 -19.46 4.98 9.22
CA ARG A 48 -18.75 6.27 9.11
C ARG A 48 -17.42 6.24 9.86
N GLU A 49 -17.42 5.74 11.10
CA GLU A 49 -16.19 5.61 11.88
C GLU A 49 -15.18 4.69 11.19
N ARG A 50 -15.63 3.55 10.69
CA ARG A 50 -14.79 2.61 9.94
C ARG A 50 -14.19 3.26 8.71
N HIS A 51 -14.99 4.03 7.96
CA HIS A 51 -14.51 4.77 6.79
C HIS A 51 -13.45 5.82 7.17
N GLN A 52 -13.68 6.60 8.24
CA GLN A 52 -12.70 7.59 8.70
C GLN A 52 -11.40 6.93 9.15
N ARG A 53 -11.47 5.81 9.87
CA ARG A 53 -10.29 5.01 10.25
C ARG A 53 -9.55 4.45 9.03
N GLN A 54 -10.27 3.96 8.02
CA GLN A 54 -9.65 3.49 6.78
C GLN A 54 -8.94 4.64 6.04
N LYS A 55 -9.56 5.82 6.01
CA LYS A 55 -8.98 7.02 5.39
C LYS A 55 -7.71 7.47 6.12
N SER A 56 -7.71 7.49 7.45
CA SER A 56 -6.52 7.87 8.24
C SER A 56 -5.38 6.87 8.05
N VAL A 57 -5.68 5.56 8.04
CA VAL A 57 -4.68 4.51 7.79
C VAL A 57 -4.12 4.61 6.37
N ALA A 58 -4.96 4.90 5.37
CA ALA A 58 -4.51 5.10 3.99
C ALA A 58 -3.56 6.30 3.88
N ALA A 59 -3.90 7.42 4.51
CA ALA A 59 -3.05 8.61 4.55
C ALA A 59 -1.70 8.33 5.24
N LEU A 60 -1.71 7.60 6.36
CA LEU A 60 -0.48 7.19 7.05
C LEU A 60 0.39 6.30 6.16
N ARG A 61 -0.20 5.32 5.46
CA ARG A 61 0.53 4.46 4.51
C ARG A 61 1.17 5.27 3.39
N GLN A 62 0.45 6.25 2.86
CA GLN A 62 0.96 7.14 1.82
C GLN A 62 2.18 7.92 2.32
N ARG A 63 2.06 8.59 3.47
CA ARG A 63 3.17 9.35 4.06
C ARG A 63 4.41 8.49 4.31
N VAL A 64 4.23 7.32 4.93
CA VAL A 64 5.33 6.37 5.17
C VAL A 64 5.98 5.90 3.86
N ASN A 65 5.19 5.71 2.80
CA ASN A 65 5.73 5.36 1.49
C ASN A 65 6.54 6.49 0.85
N GLU A 66 6.07 7.74 0.97
CA GLU A 66 6.76 8.92 0.47
C GLU A 66 8.10 9.13 1.20
N GLU A 67 8.10 9.13 2.53
CA GLU A 67 9.31 9.25 3.35
C GLU A 67 10.31 8.13 3.04
N HIS A 68 9.84 6.89 2.91
CA HIS A 68 10.70 5.77 2.53
C HIS A 68 11.25 5.92 1.09
N GLY A 69 10.44 6.42 0.17
CA GLY A 69 10.85 6.71 -1.20
C GLY A 69 11.98 7.74 -1.27
N LEU A 70 11.91 8.79 -0.44
CA LEU A 70 12.97 9.79 -0.31
C LEU A 70 14.25 9.16 0.24
N GLN A 71 14.17 8.43 1.35
CA GLN A 71 15.33 7.76 1.94
C GLN A 71 16.00 6.77 0.97
N GLN A 72 15.22 6.04 0.17
CA GLN A 72 15.75 5.15 -0.86
C GLN A 72 16.52 5.91 -1.94
N ARG A 73 16.01 7.06 -2.39
CA ARG A 73 16.69 7.90 -3.39
C ARG A 73 18.00 8.45 -2.83
N GLU A 74 17.99 8.99 -1.62
CA GLU A 74 19.19 9.51 -0.96
C GLU A 74 20.26 8.42 -0.80
N ARG A 75 19.88 7.24 -0.28
CA ARG A 75 20.79 6.10 -0.15
C ARG A 75 21.33 5.64 -1.50
N ALA A 76 20.50 5.61 -2.55
CA ALA A 76 20.93 5.26 -3.89
C ALA A 76 21.92 6.28 -4.47
N GLN A 77 21.70 7.57 -4.24
CA GLN A 77 22.64 8.63 -4.65
C GLN A 77 23.97 8.50 -3.91
N LEU A 78 23.94 8.26 -2.59
CA LEU A 78 25.14 8.09 -1.78
C LEU A 78 25.97 6.90 -2.25
N ARG A 79 25.33 5.76 -2.56
CA ARG A 79 26.01 4.59 -3.13
C ARG A 79 26.74 4.90 -4.43
N ARG A 80 26.08 5.61 -5.35
CA ARG A 80 26.71 6.03 -6.62
C ARG A 80 27.92 6.94 -6.38
N ARG A 81 27.86 7.81 -5.37
CA ARG A 81 28.99 8.66 -5.00
C ARG A 81 30.15 7.81 -4.51
N TYR A 82 29.92 6.92 -3.54
CA TYR A 82 30.94 6.00 -3.02
C TYR A 82 31.58 5.16 -4.11
N ASP A 83 30.79 4.58 -5.00
CA ASP A 83 31.27 3.80 -6.14
C ASP A 83 32.18 4.63 -7.04
N ARG A 84 31.73 5.81 -7.47
CA ARG A 84 32.52 6.70 -8.32
C ARG A 84 33.81 7.13 -7.65
N THR A 85 33.77 7.50 -6.37
CA THR A 85 34.96 7.92 -5.63
C THR A 85 35.93 6.76 -5.43
N ALA A 86 35.44 5.55 -5.12
CA ALA A 86 36.28 4.36 -4.98
C ALA A 86 36.95 3.99 -6.32
N SER A 87 36.19 3.98 -7.42
CA SER A 87 36.75 3.77 -8.75
C SER A 87 37.80 4.82 -9.12
N ALA A 88 37.52 6.10 -8.85
CA ALA A 88 38.49 7.18 -9.12
C ALA A 88 39.78 7.02 -8.30
N LEU A 89 39.69 6.62 -7.03
CA LEU A 89 40.85 6.34 -6.18
C LEU A 89 41.65 5.14 -6.70
N ILE A 90 40.99 4.06 -7.12
CA ILE A 90 41.64 2.88 -7.70
C ILE A 90 42.36 3.25 -9.01
N HIS A 91 41.70 4.00 -9.89
CA HIS A 91 42.30 4.46 -11.15
C HIS A 91 43.43 5.48 -10.93
N GLY A 92 43.34 6.31 -9.89
CA GLY A 92 44.40 7.25 -9.53
C GLY A 92 45.61 6.58 -8.89
N ALA A 93 45.41 5.49 -8.13
CA ALA A 93 46.46 4.76 -7.44
C ALA A 93 47.50 4.17 -8.39
N SER A 94 47.11 3.77 -9.60
CA SER A 94 48.05 3.23 -10.60
C SER A 94 49.03 4.27 -11.16
N LYS A 95 48.79 5.57 -10.93
CA LYS A 95 49.61 6.68 -11.42
C LYS A 95 50.44 7.37 -10.33
N ARG A 96 50.40 6.87 -9.08
CA ARG A 96 51.01 7.51 -7.90
C ARG A 96 52.13 6.65 -7.31
N SER A 97 52.91 7.23 -6.39
CA SER A 97 53.91 6.50 -5.61
C SER A 97 53.28 5.37 -4.78
N SER A 98 54.06 4.33 -4.47
CA SER A 98 53.56 3.11 -3.80
C SER A 98 52.85 3.38 -2.48
N ALA A 99 53.37 4.29 -1.64
CA ALA A 99 52.74 4.68 -0.37
C ALA A 99 51.40 5.39 -0.59
N SER A 100 51.35 6.37 -1.50
CA SER A 100 50.09 7.08 -1.82
C SER A 100 49.05 6.18 -2.50
N ALA A 101 49.50 5.20 -3.27
CA ALA A 101 48.63 4.20 -3.89
C ALA A 101 48.00 3.27 -2.84
N ALA A 102 48.76 2.86 -1.81
CA ALA A 102 48.25 2.01 -0.73
C ALA A 102 47.13 2.71 0.06
N ASP A 103 47.31 3.98 0.43
CA ASP A 103 46.32 4.77 1.16
C ASP A 103 45.04 5.00 0.32
N ALA A 104 45.21 5.27 -0.97
CA ALA A 104 44.10 5.41 -1.90
C ALA A 104 43.28 4.12 -2.02
N LEU A 105 43.95 2.96 -2.09
CA LEU A 105 43.28 1.65 -2.13
C LEU A 105 42.60 1.30 -0.79
N ALA A 106 43.21 1.63 0.35
CA ALA A 106 42.61 1.45 1.66
C ALA A 106 41.31 2.26 1.79
N THR A 107 41.35 3.53 1.36
CA THR A 107 40.19 4.42 1.32
C THR A 107 39.10 3.89 0.37
N ALA A 108 39.49 3.43 -0.82
CA ALA A 108 38.55 2.84 -1.78
C ALA A 108 37.84 1.60 -1.22
N ARG A 109 38.56 0.70 -0.54
CA ARG A 109 37.98 -0.48 0.12
C ARG A 109 36.98 -0.09 1.21
N HIS A 110 37.30 0.92 2.00
CA HIS A 110 36.39 1.43 3.03
C HIS A 110 35.08 1.96 2.41
N LEU A 111 35.17 2.76 1.34
CA LEU A 111 33.99 3.28 0.63
C LEU A 111 33.12 2.17 0.05
N LEU A 112 33.72 1.12 -0.51
CA LEU A 112 32.98 -0.06 -1.00
C LEU A 112 32.30 -0.82 0.15
N THR A 113 32.91 -0.87 1.33
CA THR A 113 32.31 -1.48 2.53
C THR A 113 31.09 -0.68 3.00
N LEU A 114 31.16 0.65 3.01
CA LEU A 114 30.01 1.51 3.29
C LEU A 114 28.89 1.35 2.24
N GLN A 115 29.25 1.21 0.97
CA GLN A 115 28.31 0.96 -0.12
C GLN A 115 27.59 -0.40 0.01
N GLU A 116 28.29 -1.43 0.48
CA GLU A 116 27.71 -2.73 0.77
C GLU A 116 26.81 -2.72 2.02
N ALA A 117 27.24 -2.05 3.09
CA ALA A 117 26.45 -1.87 4.30
C ALA A 117 25.11 -1.15 4.00
N THR A 118 25.15 -0.08 3.22
CA THR A 118 23.95 0.63 2.79
C THR A 118 23.04 -0.23 1.89
N ARG A 119 23.61 -1.06 1.00
CA ARG A 119 22.84 -2.04 0.21
C ARG A 119 22.10 -3.04 1.10
N ARG A 120 22.77 -3.59 2.11
CA ARG A 120 22.17 -4.54 3.07
C ARG A 120 21.07 -3.88 3.90
N ALA A 121 21.29 -2.67 4.39
CA ALA A 121 20.28 -1.90 5.13
C ALA A 121 19.02 -1.63 4.29
N MET A 122 19.16 -1.31 3.00
CA MET A 122 18.00 -1.15 2.11
C MET A 122 17.22 -2.45 1.90
N ARG A 123 17.89 -3.60 1.78
CA ARG A 123 17.23 -4.91 1.65
C ARG A 123 16.46 -5.27 2.91
N GLY A 124 17.04 -5.05 4.09
CA GLY A 124 16.37 -5.30 5.38
C GLY A 124 15.14 -4.41 5.60
N GLY A 125 15.23 -3.13 5.21
CA GLY A 125 14.11 -2.19 5.35
C GLY A 125 12.83 -2.59 4.61
N LYS A 126 12.94 -3.26 3.45
CA LYS A 126 11.77 -3.77 2.71
C LYS A 126 11.02 -4.84 3.51
N SER A 127 11.74 -5.75 4.18
CA SER A 127 11.16 -6.81 5.00
C SER A 127 10.49 -6.24 6.27
N GLY A 128 11.17 -5.31 6.96
CA GLY A 128 10.61 -4.63 8.14
C GLY A 128 9.33 -3.83 7.84
N ARG A 129 9.24 -3.21 6.65
CA ARG A 129 8.03 -2.49 6.22
C ARG A 129 6.83 -3.41 6.05
N THR A 130 7.04 -4.55 5.40
CA THR A 130 5.97 -5.55 5.25
C THR A 130 5.55 -6.08 6.62
N ALA A 131 6.50 -6.34 7.53
CA ALA A 131 6.21 -6.77 8.89
C ALA A 131 5.39 -5.74 9.69
N MET A 132 5.68 -4.44 9.57
CA MET A 132 4.89 -3.37 10.23
C MET A 132 3.43 -3.33 9.76
N PHE A 133 3.19 -3.55 8.46
CA PHE A 133 1.81 -3.55 7.94
C PHE A 133 1.08 -4.89 8.10
N VAL A 134 1.82 -6.00 8.22
CA VAL A 134 1.26 -7.34 8.49
C VAL A 134 0.88 -7.47 9.97
N SER A 135 1.74 -7.06 10.90
CA SER A 135 1.42 -7.02 12.34
C SER A 135 0.27 -6.06 12.65
N GLY A 136 0.17 -4.92 11.95
CA GLY A 136 -0.98 -4.02 12.06
C GLY A 136 -2.28 -4.54 11.44
N LYS A 137 -2.22 -5.61 10.62
CA LYS A 137 -3.39 -6.23 9.98
C LYS A 137 -4.12 -7.22 10.90
N GLU A 138 -3.53 -7.57 12.05
CA GLU A 138 -4.20 -8.39 13.07
C GLU A 138 -5.40 -7.68 13.73
N TRP A 139 -5.64 -6.41 13.39
CA TRP A 139 -6.78 -5.67 13.91
C TRP A 139 -8.03 -5.79 13.03
N ARG A 140 -8.88 -6.72 13.50
CA ARG A 140 -10.35 -6.79 13.48
C ARG A 140 -10.96 -7.74 12.45
N GLY A 141 -11.30 -8.95 12.94
CA GLY A 141 -12.43 -9.72 12.44
C GLY A 141 -13.76 -8.98 12.58
#